data_AF-A0A3N4GDZ4-F1
#
_entry.id   AF-A0A3N4GDZ4-F1
#
_cell.length_a   1.000
_cell.length_b   1.000
_cell.length_c   1.000
_cell.angle_alpha   90.00
_cell.angle_beta   90.00
_cell.angle_gamma   90.00
#
_symmetry.space_group_name_H-M   'P 1'
#
loop_
_entity.id
_entity.type
_entity.pdbx_description
1 polymer ?
#
loop_
_entity_poly.entity_id
_entity_poly.type
_entity_poly.pdbx_seq_one_letter_code
_entity_poly.pdbx_strand_id
1 'polypeptide(L)' 'MIWFFIVAAFLLLFSSNYMYKREQKKIYIAFGALAVVLLVFFMAMLVVSQF' A
#
# COMPACT_ATOMS: atom_id res chain seq x y z
N MET A 1 6.27 -13.45 2.43
CA MET A 1 6.57 -12.42 1.42
C MET A 1 5.39 -12.06 0.51
N ILE A 2 4.74 -13.00 -0.19
CA ILE A 2 3.67 -12.68 -1.17
C ILE A 2 2.35 -12.16 -0.52
N TRP A 3 2.10 -12.57 0.73
CA TRP A 3 0.85 -12.27 1.45
C TRP A 3 0.64 -10.77 1.73
N PHE A 4 1.70 -10.02 2.03
CA PHE A 4 1.62 -8.57 2.27
C PHE A 4 1.20 -7.79 1.01
N PHE A 5 1.69 -8.21 -0.15
CA PHE A 5 1.33 -7.60 -1.43
C PHE A 5 -0.13 -7.87 -1.79
N ILE A 6 -0.62 -9.09 -1.51
CA ILE A 6 -2.02 -9.47 -1.74
C ILE A 6 -2.95 -8.61 -0.87
N VAL A 7 -2.62 -8.39 0.40
CA VAL A 7 -3.42 -7.55 1.32
C VAL A 7 -3.43 -6.08 0.88
N ALA A 8 -2.27 -5.54 0.47
CA ALA A 8 -2.19 -4.17 -0.04
C ALA A 8 -2.97 -3.98 -1.35
N ALA A 9 -2.87 -4.94 -2.27
CA ALA A 9 -3.64 -4.93 -3.53
C ALA A 9 -5.15 -5.03 -3.28
N PHE A 10 -5.58 -5.85 -2.30
CA PHE A 10 -6.98 -5.97 -1.92
C PHE A 10 -7.53 -4.66 -1.34
N LEU A 11 -6.76 -3.99 -0.47
CA LEU A 11 -7.13 -2.69 0.10
C LEU A 11 -7.26 -1.61 -0.99
N LEU A 12 -6.36 -1.61 -1.97
CA LEU A 12 -6.42 -0.69 -3.11
C LEU A 12 -7.62 -0.99 -4.02
N LEU A 13 -7.90 -2.27 -4.31
CA LEU A 13 -9.07 -2.69 -5.09
C LEU A 13 -10.39 -2.34 -4.40
N PHE A 14 -10.50 -2.63 -3.10
CA PHE A 14 -11.68 -2.29 -2.31
C PHE A 14 -11.89 -0.78 -2.33
N SER A 15 -10.86 0.00 -2.04
CA SER A 15 -10.96 1.46 -2.01
C SER A 15 -11.19 2.08 -3.39
N SER A 16 -10.67 1.48 -4.47
CA SER A 16 -10.96 1.90 -5.85
C SER A 16 -12.44 1.72 -6.20
N ASN A 17 -13.11 0.69 -5.66
CA ASN A 17 -14.55 0.48 -5.88
C ASN A 17 -15.43 1.53 -5.16
N TYR A 18 -14.91 2.20 -4.12
CA TYR A 18 -15.58 3.29 -3.39
C TYR A 18 -15.16 4.70 -3.86
N MET A 19 -14.40 4.80 -4.96
CA MET A 19 -13.84 6.04 -5.54
C MET A 19 -14.89 6.95 -6.21
N TYR A 20 -16.15 6.93 -5.77
CA TYR A 20 -17.22 7.78 -6.30
C TYR A 20 -17.46 9.06 -5.48
N LYS A 21 -16.86 9.21 -4.29
CA LYS A 21 -16.95 10.43 -3.47
C LYS A 21 -15.60 11.14 -3.33
N ARG A 22 -15.57 12.45 -3.59
CA ARG A 22 -14.36 13.33 -3.54
C ARG A 22 -13.55 13.18 -2.25
N GLU A 23 -14.20 12.91 -1.12
CA GLU A 23 -13.54 12.74 0.17
C GLU A 23 -12.73 11.44 0.27
N GLN A 24 -13.22 10.34 -0.30
CA GLN A 24 -12.53 9.06 -0.28
C GLN A 24 -11.31 9.04 -1.20
N LYS A 25 -11.27 9.90 -2.23
CA LYS A 25 -10.08 10.06 -3.10
C LYS A 25 -8.84 10.52 -2.32
N LYS A 26 -9.01 11.38 -1.31
CA LYS A 26 -7.90 11.82 -0.44
C LYS A 26 -7.39 10.67 0.44
N ILE A 27 -8.32 9.88 0.98
CA ILE A 27 -8.02 8.71 1.81
C ILE A 27 -7.27 7.67 0.96
N TYR A 28 -7.72 7.40 -0.27
CA TYR A 28 -7.02 6.50 -1.19
C TYR A 28 -5.58 6.92 -1.46
N ILE A 29 -5.35 8.22 -1.74
CA ILE A 29 -4.01 8.74 -1.98
C ILE A 29 -3.13 8.60 -0.72
N ALA A 30 -3.68 8.91 0.46
CA ALA A 30 -2.96 8.77 1.72
C ALA A 30 -2.60 7.31 2.03
N PHE A 31 -3.55 6.38 1.85
CA PHE A 31 -3.33 4.95 2.04
C PHE A 31 -2.37 4.36 1.00
N GLY A 32 -2.47 4.79 -0.26
CA GLY A 32 -1.53 4.40 -1.32
C GLY A 32 -0.12 4.89 -1.03
N ALA A 33 0.04 6.13 -0.58
CA ALA A 33 1.35 6.66 -0.17
C ALA A 33 1.93 5.89 1.03
N LEU A 34 1.11 5.61 2.06
CA LEU A 34 1.51 4.79 3.21
C LEU A 34 1.96 3.39 2.79
N ALA A 35 1.23 2.76 1.87
CA ALA A 35 1.59 1.44 1.35
C ALA A 35 2.94 1.46 0.63
N VAL A 36 3.20 2.48 -0.21
CA VAL A 36 4.49 2.64 -0.90
C VAL A 36 5.64 2.85 0.09
N VAL A 37 5.46 3.70 1.10
CA VAL A 37 6.47 3.95 2.15
C VAL A 37 6.81 2.67 2.90
N LEU A 38 5.80 1.90 3.31
CA LEU A 38 5.99 0.59 3.95
C LEU A 38 6.75 -0.38 3.04
N LEU A 39 6.41 -0.42 1.76
CA LEU A 39 7.04 -1.31 0.78
C LEU A 39 8.53 -0.99 0.63
N VAL A 40 8.89 0.29 0.50
CA VAL A 40 10.29 0.75 0.44
C VAL A 40 11.04 0.43 1.73
N PHE A 41 10.41 0.64 2.89
CA PHE A 41 11.00 0.31 4.19
C PHE A 41 11.29 -1.18 4.33
N PHE A 42 10.34 -2.04 3.95
CA PHE A 42 10.55 -3.49 3.94
C PHE A 42 11.64 -3.92 2.96
N MET A 43 11.71 -3.29 1.78
CA MET A 43 12.75 -3.57 0.79
C MET A 43 14.15 -3.19 1.30
N ALA A 44 14.28 -2.05 1.97
CA ALA A 44 15.52 -1.61 2.60
C ALA A 44 15.96 -2.54 3.74
N MET A 45 15.04 -2.94 4.61
CA MET A 45 15.30 -3.90 5.69
C MET A 45 15.73 -5.27 5.14
N LEU A 46 15.11 -5.73 4.05
CA LEU A 46 15.51 -6.96 3.36
C LEU A 46 16.95 -6.87 2.85
N VAL A 47 17.30 -5.79 2.15
CA VAL A 47 18.68 -5.57 1.64
C VAL A 47 19.68 -5.51 2.80
N VAL A 48 19.37 -4.80 3.88
CA VAL A 48 20.23 -4.75 5.08
C VAL A 48 20.40 -6.12 5.73
N SER A 49 19.36 -6.96 5.73
CA SER A 49 19.45 -8.32 6.31
C SER A 49 20.25 -9.33 5.48
N GLN A 50 20.61 -8.98 4.23
CA GLN A 50 21.39 -9.84 3.34
C GLN A 50 22.91 -9.58 3.44
N PHE A 51 23.32 -8.60 4.24
CA PHE A 51 24.71 -8.30 4.59
C PHE A 51 25.03 -8.79 6.00
#